data_AF-A0A816HDM8-F1
#
_entry.id   AF-A0A816HDM8-F1
#
_cell.length_a   1.000
_cell.length_b   1.000
_cell.length_c   1.000
_cell.angle_alpha   90.00
_cell.angle_beta   90.00
_cell.angle_gamma   90.00
#
_symmetry.space_group_name_H-M   'P 1'
#
loop_
_entity.id
_entity.type
_entity.pdbx_description
1 polymer ?
#
loop_
_entity_poly.entity_id
_entity_poly.type
_entity_poly.pdbx_seq_one_letter_code
_entity_poly.pdbx_strand_id
1 'polypeptide(L)'
;MSELLKRILDANKKVQEAACSAFATLEEEACVQMVPYLKQILETLVHAFRKYQAKNLLILYDAIGTLADSVGTHLNRPDYIQLLMPPLIDRWNALRNDDKDLFPLLECLSSIATALQTGFFPYCEPVFVRCIVLVQQTLEANGTDSQLDKDFMIVALDLLSGLAEGLGSNIDSLVERSNLLSLLERCAQDPMAEVRQSSFALLGDLTKACFHHVRKHLNFFLPLLTQNLNPHHVS
;
A
#
# COMPACT_ATOMS: atom_id res chain seq x y z
N MET A 1 -12.59 10.35 22.18
CA MET A 1 -11.29 9.94 21.63
C MET A 1 -10.37 9.31 22.69
N SER A 2 -10.04 9.99 23.79
CA SER A 2 -9.11 9.48 24.82
C SER A 2 -9.47 8.08 25.37
N GLU A 3 -10.74 7.83 25.69
CA GLU A 3 -11.17 6.52 26.20
C GLU A 3 -11.06 5.41 25.15
N LEU A 4 -11.35 5.72 23.87
CA LEU A 4 -11.23 4.75 22.78
C LEU A 4 -9.76 4.35 22.56
N LEU A 5 -8.84 5.32 22.56
CA LEU A 5 -7.40 5.06 22.50
C LEU A 5 -6.90 4.19 23.67
N LYS A 6 -7.43 4.39 24.88
CA LYS A 6 -7.14 3.48 26.01
C LYS A 6 -7.63 2.05 25.79
N ARG A 7 -8.77 1.87 25.09
CA ARG A 7 -9.33 0.54 24.77
C ARG A 7 -8.56 -0.19 23.66
N ILE A 8 -7.93 0.53 22.73
CA ILE A 8 -6.97 -0.06 21.77
C ILE A 8 -5.87 -0.80 22.54
N LEU A 9 -5.41 -0.25 23.66
CA LEU A 9 -4.39 -0.89 24.50
C LEU A 9 -4.96 -1.79 25.61
N ASP A 10 -6.18 -2.31 25.48
CA ASP A 10 -6.77 -3.19 26.50
C ASP A 10 -5.99 -4.52 26.64
N ALA A 11 -6.14 -5.22 27.77
CA ALA A 11 -5.54 -6.54 27.96
C ALA A 11 -6.33 -7.64 27.23
N ASN A 12 -7.63 -7.44 26.99
CA ASN A 12 -8.49 -8.38 26.31
C ASN A 12 -8.42 -8.20 24.79
N LYS A 13 -8.01 -9.24 24.07
CA LYS A 13 -7.86 -9.25 22.61
C LYS A 13 -9.15 -8.90 21.86
N LYS A 14 -10.33 -9.25 22.40
CA LYS A 14 -11.62 -8.89 21.80
C LYS A 14 -11.93 -7.39 21.95
N VAL A 15 -11.48 -6.79 23.05
CA VAL A 15 -11.63 -5.34 23.28
C VAL A 15 -10.66 -4.57 22.38
N GLN A 16 -9.43 -5.07 22.22
CA GLN A 16 -8.47 -4.51 21.26
C GLN A 16 -9.04 -4.49 19.84
N GLU A 17 -9.53 -5.64 19.35
CA GLU A 17 -10.16 -5.77 18.03
C GLU A 17 -11.33 -4.78 17.87
N ALA A 18 -12.31 -4.82 18.79
CA ALA A 18 -13.47 -3.94 18.72
C ALA A 18 -13.10 -2.44 18.79
N ALA A 19 -12.14 -2.08 19.63
CA ALA A 19 -11.71 -0.69 19.77
C ALA A 19 -10.92 -0.19 18.56
N CYS A 20 -10.08 -1.06 17.97
CA CYS A 20 -9.28 -0.72 16.79
C CYS A 20 -10.18 -0.54 15.56
N SER A 21 -11.12 -1.47 15.32
CA SER A 21 -12.09 -1.34 14.23
C SER A 21 -13.02 -0.14 14.42
N ALA A 22 -13.52 0.10 15.65
CA ALA A 22 -14.33 1.29 15.93
C ALA A 22 -13.53 2.60 15.77
N PHE A 23 -12.22 2.55 15.97
CA PHE A 23 -11.34 3.69 15.73
C PHE A 23 -11.15 3.93 14.23
N ALA A 24 -10.94 2.90 13.43
CA ALA A 24 -10.85 3.00 11.96
C ALA A 24 -12.12 3.64 11.36
N THR A 25 -13.31 3.21 11.78
CA THR A 25 -14.57 3.85 11.35
C THR A 25 -14.67 5.31 11.81
N LEU A 26 -14.12 5.65 12.98
CA LEU A 26 -14.16 7.04 13.47
C LEU A 26 -13.27 7.96 12.65
N GLU A 27 -12.07 7.52 12.25
CA GLU A 27 -11.15 8.34 11.47
C GLU A 27 -11.63 8.56 10.03
N GLU A 28 -12.29 7.59 9.40
CA GLU A 28 -12.96 7.75 8.08
C GLU A 28 -13.98 8.90 8.08
N GLU A 29 -14.71 9.06 9.19
CA GLU A 29 -15.74 10.10 9.33
C GLU A 29 -15.16 11.44 9.79
N ALA A 30 -14.13 11.40 10.64
CA ALA A 30 -13.54 12.60 11.22
C ALA A 30 -12.53 13.28 10.27
N CYS A 31 -11.85 12.52 9.42
CA CYS A 31 -10.81 12.98 8.49
C CYS A 31 -9.82 13.95 9.16
N VAL A 32 -9.67 15.15 8.59
CA VAL A 32 -8.79 16.21 9.07
C VAL A 32 -9.08 16.70 10.49
N GLN A 33 -10.26 16.40 11.06
CA GLN A 33 -10.55 16.71 12.47
C GLN A 33 -9.71 15.88 13.45
N MET A 34 -9.04 14.83 12.97
CA MET A 34 -8.10 14.02 13.76
C MET A 34 -6.74 14.70 13.95
N VAL A 35 -6.38 15.66 13.09
CA VAL A 35 -5.05 16.30 13.05
C VAL A 35 -4.60 16.87 14.41
N PRO A 36 -5.46 17.57 15.20
CA PRO A 36 -5.05 18.08 16.52
C PRO A 36 -4.62 16.99 17.52
N TYR A 37 -5.02 15.74 17.29
CA TYR A 37 -4.79 14.61 18.19
C TYR A 37 -3.75 13.61 17.63
N LEU A 38 -3.20 13.89 16.45
CA LEU A 38 -2.41 12.93 15.67
C LEU A 38 -1.23 12.36 16.45
N LYS A 39 -0.52 13.18 17.22
CA LYS A 39 0.58 12.72 18.09
C LYS A 39 0.14 11.64 19.08
N GLN A 40 -0.96 11.88 19.79
CA GLN A 40 -1.47 10.93 20.80
C GLN A 40 -1.98 9.63 20.15
N ILE A 41 -2.62 9.77 18.98
CA ILE A 41 -3.11 8.63 18.19
C ILE A 41 -1.92 7.75 17.79
N LEU A 42 -0.90 8.34 17.14
CA LEU A 42 0.28 7.61 16.68
C LEU A 42 1.04 6.94 17.82
N GLU A 43 1.22 7.62 18.95
CA GLU A 43 1.84 7.03 20.16
C GLU A 43 1.06 5.79 20.65
N THR A 44 -0.27 5.82 20.56
CA THR A 44 -1.13 4.70 20.93
C THR A 44 -1.01 3.54 19.95
N LEU A 45 -1.13 3.80 18.64
CA LEU A 45 -1.03 2.77 17.60
C LEU A 45 0.37 2.13 17.57
N VAL A 46 1.41 2.93 17.77
CA VAL A 46 2.80 2.46 17.84
C VAL A 46 3.03 1.58 19.07
N HIS A 47 2.38 1.88 20.20
CA HIS A 47 2.41 1.00 21.36
C HIS A 47 1.67 -0.32 21.11
N ALA A 48 0.60 -0.31 20.31
CA ALA A 48 -0.17 -1.51 19.99
C ALA A 48 0.66 -2.57 19.24
N PHE A 49 1.63 -2.19 18.41
CA PHE A 49 2.54 -3.13 17.73
C PHE A 49 3.27 -4.10 18.67
N ARG A 50 3.55 -3.67 19.91
CA ARG A 50 4.24 -4.48 20.93
C ARG A 50 3.28 -5.38 21.71
N LYS A 51 1.97 -5.12 21.63
CA LYS A 51 0.94 -5.79 22.43
C LYS A 51 0.09 -6.74 21.60
N TYR A 52 -0.16 -6.40 20.35
CA TYR A 52 -1.04 -7.14 19.47
C TYR A 52 -0.39 -8.44 19.01
N GLN A 53 -1.22 -9.47 18.92
CA GLN A 53 -0.87 -10.74 18.29
C GLN A 53 -1.36 -10.74 16.84
N ALA A 54 -0.93 -11.75 16.06
CA ALA A 54 -1.14 -11.84 14.60
C ALA A 54 -2.51 -11.31 14.13
N LYS A 55 -3.63 -11.87 14.62
CA LYS A 55 -4.98 -11.44 14.21
C LYS A 55 -5.22 -9.94 14.40
N ASN A 56 -4.94 -9.41 15.59
CA ASN A 56 -5.21 -8.00 15.88
C ASN A 56 -4.21 -7.07 15.19
N LEU A 57 -3.01 -7.56 14.88
CA LEU A 57 -2.02 -6.81 14.13
C LEU A 57 -2.51 -6.47 12.72
N LEU A 58 -3.29 -7.36 12.08
CA LEU A 58 -3.88 -7.08 10.77
C LEU A 58 -4.85 -5.88 10.85
N ILE A 59 -5.66 -5.82 11.91
CA ILE A 59 -6.60 -4.71 12.15
C ILE A 59 -5.86 -3.42 12.51
N LEU A 60 -4.67 -3.53 13.10
CA LEU A 60 -3.84 -2.37 13.38
C LEU A 60 -3.28 -1.76 12.09
N TYR A 61 -2.92 -2.57 11.09
CA TYR A 61 -2.47 -2.06 9.80
C TYR A 61 -3.58 -1.29 9.09
N ASP A 62 -4.79 -1.84 9.06
CA ASP A 62 -6.00 -1.19 8.54
C ASP A 62 -6.22 0.18 9.21
N ALA A 63 -6.27 0.23 10.54
CA ALA A 63 -6.42 1.48 11.29
C ALA A 63 -5.25 2.48 11.15
N ILE A 64 -4.08 2.06 10.66
CA ILE A 64 -2.98 2.98 10.35
C ILE A 64 -3.11 3.50 8.91
N GLY A 65 -3.50 2.62 7.98
CA GLY A 65 -3.75 2.99 6.58
C GLY A 65 -4.88 4.00 6.48
N THR A 66 -6.01 3.70 7.12
CA THR A 66 -7.17 4.58 7.16
C THR A 66 -6.86 5.93 7.83
N LEU A 67 -6.05 5.95 8.90
CA LEU A 67 -5.53 7.20 9.47
C LEU A 67 -4.75 8.01 8.44
N ALA A 68 -3.85 7.36 7.70
CA ALA A 68 -3.01 8.00 6.68
C ALA A 68 -3.86 8.60 5.56
N ASP A 69 -4.88 7.89 5.09
CA ASP A 69 -5.83 8.39 4.09
C ASP A 69 -6.67 9.56 4.62
N SER A 70 -7.09 9.47 5.89
CA SER A 70 -7.93 10.48 6.56
C SER A 70 -7.22 11.82 6.78
N VAL A 71 -5.93 11.80 7.11
CA VAL A 71 -5.15 13.01 7.45
C VAL A 71 -4.17 13.44 6.37
N GLY A 72 -3.87 12.57 5.40
CA GLY A 72 -2.97 12.81 4.28
C GLY A 72 -1.63 13.42 4.70
N THR A 73 -1.24 14.50 4.01
CA THR A 73 0.06 15.16 4.20
C THR A 73 0.31 15.73 5.60
N HIS A 74 -0.70 15.82 6.48
CA HIS A 74 -0.47 16.14 7.89
C HIS A 74 0.38 15.08 8.62
N LEU A 75 0.43 13.86 8.10
CA LEU A 75 1.30 12.79 8.60
C LEU A 75 2.77 13.00 8.22
N ASN A 76 3.06 13.79 7.18
CA ASN A 76 4.41 14.05 6.67
C ASN A 76 5.17 15.04 7.58
N ARG A 77 5.51 14.59 8.79
CA ARG A 77 6.32 15.32 9.76
C ARG A 77 7.43 14.43 10.30
N PRO A 78 8.67 14.95 10.49
CA PRO A 78 9.80 14.14 10.94
C PRO A 78 9.54 13.38 12.25
N ASP A 79 8.84 13.99 13.21
CA ASP A 79 8.50 13.38 14.49
C ASP A 79 7.51 12.21 14.35
N TYR A 80 6.57 12.30 13.41
CA TYR A 80 5.59 11.24 13.14
C TYR A 80 6.20 10.09 12.34
N ILE A 81 7.01 10.41 11.33
CA ILE A 81 7.73 9.42 10.51
C ILE A 81 8.68 8.59 11.39
N GLN A 82 9.46 9.25 12.26
CA GLN A 82 10.39 8.58 13.19
C GLN A 82 9.68 7.67 14.19
N LEU A 83 8.42 7.96 14.51
CA LEU A 83 7.62 7.14 15.42
C LEU A 83 6.98 5.94 14.69
N LEU A 84 6.43 6.18 13.49
CA LEU A 84 5.58 5.22 12.77
C LEU A 84 6.37 4.23 11.91
N MET A 85 7.39 4.69 11.19
CA MET A 85 8.07 3.84 10.20
C MET A 85 8.86 2.68 10.79
N PRO A 86 9.62 2.82 11.90
CA PRO A 86 10.41 1.72 12.44
C PRO A 86 9.62 0.42 12.69
N PRO A 87 8.48 0.41 13.43
CA PRO A 87 7.74 -0.83 13.64
C PRO A 87 7.14 -1.44 12.36
N LEU A 88 6.79 -0.63 11.36
CA LEU A 88 6.31 -1.12 10.06
C LEU A 88 7.43 -1.80 9.27
N ILE A 89 8.62 -1.19 9.24
CA ILE A 89 9.79 -1.76 8.56
C ILE A 89 10.29 -3.04 9.27
N ASP A 90 10.22 -3.10 10.60
CA ASP A 90 10.53 -4.32 11.34
C ASP A 90 9.60 -5.48 10.91
N ARG A 91 8.29 -5.19 10.74
CA ARG A 91 7.32 -6.18 10.26
C ARG A 91 7.52 -6.55 8.81
N TRP A 92 7.80 -5.57 7.96
CA TRP A 92 8.15 -5.76 6.56
C TRP A 92 9.29 -6.77 6.41
N ASN A 93 10.39 -6.57 7.14
CA ASN A 93 11.56 -7.45 7.07
C ASN A 93 11.31 -8.85 7.64
N ALA A 94 10.33 -9.01 8.54
CA ALA A 94 10.03 -10.29 9.17
C ALA A 94 9.14 -11.21 8.33
N LEU A 95 8.24 -10.65 7.52
CA LEU A 95 7.31 -11.42 6.69
C LEU A 95 8.00 -11.96 5.44
N ARG A 96 7.57 -13.14 4.97
CA ARG A 96 8.06 -13.76 3.73
C ARG A 96 7.16 -13.43 2.55
N ASN A 97 7.64 -13.61 1.32
CA ASN A 97 6.87 -13.33 0.10
C ASN A 97 5.70 -14.29 -0.15
N ASP A 98 5.67 -15.43 0.55
CA ASP A 98 4.58 -16.42 0.51
C ASP A 98 3.61 -16.27 1.69
N ASP A 99 3.79 -15.25 2.54
CA ASP A 99 2.99 -15.01 3.73
C ASP A 99 1.82 -14.06 3.44
N LYS A 100 0.59 -14.53 3.65
CA LYS A 100 -0.63 -13.73 3.43
C LYS A 100 -0.80 -12.59 4.43
N ASP A 101 -0.08 -12.61 5.55
CA ASP A 101 -0.04 -11.48 6.48
C ASP A 101 0.64 -10.24 5.84
N LEU A 102 1.26 -10.38 4.65
CA LEU A 102 1.73 -9.25 3.85
C LEU A 102 0.61 -8.36 3.31
N PHE A 103 -0.59 -8.90 3.03
CA PHE A 103 -1.62 -8.11 2.33
C PHE A 103 -2.00 -6.84 3.11
N PRO A 104 -2.37 -6.93 4.40
CA PRO A 104 -2.78 -5.72 5.14
C PRO A 104 -1.60 -4.78 5.38
N LEU A 105 -0.37 -5.31 5.46
CA LEU A 105 0.83 -4.48 5.59
C LEU A 105 1.13 -3.70 4.29
N LEU A 106 0.99 -4.33 3.12
CA LEU A 106 1.20 -3.71 1.81
C LEU A 106 0.15 -2.62 1.55
N GLU A 107 -1.12 -2.90 1.84
CA GLU A 107 -2.22 -1.94 1.75
C GLU A 107 -1.96 -0.73 2.67
N CYS A 108 -1.61 -0.98 3.94
CA CYS A 108 -1.25 0.07 4.90
C CYS A 108 -0.07 0.92 4.42
N LEU A 109 0.98 0.30 3.89
CA LEU A 109 2.13 1.02 3.33
C LEU A 109 1.76 1.84 2.10
N SER A 110 0.72 1.46 1.34
CA SER A 110 0.26 2.22 0.18
C SER A 110 -0.31 3.57 0.60
N SER A 111 -1.25 3.57 1.55
CA SER A 111 -1.81 4.78 2.14
C SER A 111 -0.73 5.65 2.79
N ILE A 112 0.22 5.03 3.52
CA ILE A 112 1.35 5.75 4.13
C ILE A 112 2.27 6.38 3.09
N ALA A 113 2.61 5.67 2.01
CA ALA A 113 3.47 6.20 0.96
C ALA A 113 2.86 7.46 0.32
N THR A 114 1.56 7.43 0.03
CA THR A 114 0.81 8.57 -0.49
C THR A 114 0.76 9.73 0.51
N ALA A 115 0.47 9.45 1.79
CA ALA A 115 0.38 10.47 2.84
C ALA A 115 1.74 11.11 3.17
N LEU A 116 2.81 10.32 3.21
CA LEU A 116 4.16 10.79 3.56
C LEU A 116 4.87 11.46 2.38
N GLN A 117 4.47 11.21 1.14
CA GLN A 117 5.10 11.76 -0.06
C GLN A 117 6.64 11.60 -0.03
N THR A 118 7.40 12.68 -0.23
CA THR A 118 8.87 12.68 -0.14
C THR A 118 9.42 12.28 1.23
N GLY A 119 8.60 12.32 2.29
CA GLY A 119 8.94 11.78 3.60
C GLY A 119 9.17 10.26 3.59
N PHE A 120 8.59 9.55 2.61
CA PHE A 120 8.80 8.11 2.41
C PHE A 120 10.12 7.77 1.70
N PHE A 121 10.82 8.77 1.13
CA PHE A 121 12.02 8.57 0.30
C PHE A 121 13.10 7.68 0.95
N PRO A 122 13.41 7.76 2.26
CA PRO A 122 14.41 6.87 2.88
C PRO A 122 14.05 5.38 2.86
N TYR A 123 12.78 5.05 2.61
CA TYR A 123 12.23 3.69 2.67
C TYR A 123 11.83 3.14 1.31
N CYS A 124 11.80 3.97 0.26
CA CYS A 124 11.13 3.62 -1.00
C CYS A 124 11.85 2.53 -1.81
N GLU A 125 13.18 2.52 -1.87
CA GLU A 125 13.92 1.57 -2.71
C GLU A 125 13.70 0.10 -2.32
N PRO A 126 13.86 -0.33 -1.05
CA PRO A 126 13.59 -1.72 -0.67
C PRO A 126 12.11 -2.10 -0.82
N VAL A 127 11.18 -1.15 -0.65
CA VAL A 127 9.74 -1.38 -0.85
C VAL A 127 9.44 -1.63 -2.32
N PHE A 128 9.89 -0.73 -3.19
CA PHE A 128 9.75 -0.83 -4.63
C PHE A 128 10.30 -2.14 -5.18
N VAL A 129 11.54 -2.48 -4.81
CA VAL A 129 12.22 -3.71 -5.27
C VAL A 129 11.45 -4.96 -4.89
N ARG A 130 10.91 -5.03 -3.66
CA ARG A 130 10.15 -6.20 -3.24
C ARG A 130 8.83 -6.33 -3.99
N CYS A 131 8.13 -5.22 -4.25
CA CYS A 131 6.91 -5.24 -5.06
C CYS A 131 7.17 -5.77 -6.47
N ILE A 132 8.28 -5.35 -7.11
CA ILE A 132 8.70 -5.90 -8.41
C ILE A 132 8.90 -7.43 -8.33
N VAL A 133 9.56 -7.91 -7.28
CA VAL A 133 9.79 -9.35 -7.06
C VAL A 133 8.46 -10.09 -6.90
N LEU A 134 7.52 -9.58 -6.10
CA LEU A 134 6.21 -10.20 -5.90
C LEU A 134 5.43 -10.32 -7.21
N VAL A 135 5.34 -9.23 -7.97
CA VAL A 135 4.67 -9.21 -9.30
C VAL A 135 5.33 -10.22 -10.24
N GLN A 136 6.66 -10.23 -10.31
CA GLN A 136 7.40 -11.12 -11.20
C GLN A 136 7.20 -12.59 -10.82
N GLN A 137 7.31 -12.95 -9.53
CA GLN A 137 7.11 -14.32 -9.04
C GLN A 137 5.72 -14.84 -9.36
N THR A 138 4.68 -14.03 -9.11
CA THR A 138 3.29 -14.41 -9.40
C THR A 138 3.05 -14.61 -10.90
N LEU A 139 3.58 -13.73 -11.75
CA LEU A 139 3.47 -13.86 -13.20
C LEU A 139 4.20 -15.09 -13.77
N GLU A 140 5.32 -15.51 -13.16
CA GLU A 140 6.08 -16.69 -13.57
C GLU A 140 5.42 -18.00 -13.11
N ALA A 141 4.80 -18.00 -11.93
CA ALA A 141 4.10 -19.16 -11.40
C ALA A 141 2.84 -19.54 -12.18
N ASN A 142 2.17 -18.56 -12.83
CA ASN A 142 0.93 -18.76 -13.58
C ASN A 142 1.05 -19.65 -14.84
N GLY A 143 2.24 -20.16 -15.16
CA GLY A 143 2.48 -21.18 -16.20
C GLY A 143 2.83 -22.58 -15.66
N THR A 144 2.72 -22.82 -14.34
CA THR A 144 3.11 -24.07 -13.68
C THR A 144 1.96 -24.68 -12.88
N ASP A 145 2.10 -25.94 -12.44
CA ASP A 145 1.12 -26.62 -11.56
C ASP A 145 0.98 -25.98 -10.17
N SER A 146 1.83 -25.01 -9.82
CA SER A 146 1.80 -24.28 -8.55
C SER A 146 1.39 -22.82 -8.78
N GLN A 147 0.11 -22.59 -9.08
CA GLN A 147 -0.44 -21.23 -9.20
C GLN A 147 -0.28 -20.49 -7.87
N LEU A 148 0.49 -19.40 -7.89
CA LEU A 148 0.56 -18.47 -6.77
C LEU A 148 -0.69 -17.61 -6.72
N ASP A 149 -1.04 -17.21 -5.50
CA ASP A 149 -2.19 -16.34 -5.25
C ASP A 149 -1.97 -14.97 -5.91
N LYS A 150 -2.90 -14.56 -6.78
CA LYS A 150 -2.77 -13.29 -7.51
C LYS A 150 -2.94 -12.07 -6.63
N ASP A 151 -3.48 -12.25 -5.42
CA ASP A 151 -3.60 -11.19 -4.42
C ASP A 151 -2.23 -10.56 -4.11
N PHE A 152 -1.14 -11.36 -4.06
CA PHE A 152 0.23 -10.82 -3.89
C PHE A 152 0.62 -9.83 -5.00
N MET A 153 0.21 -10.09 -6.23
CA MET A 153 0.49 -9.22 -7.36
C MET A 153 -0.37 -7.95 -7.31
N ILE A 154 -1.64 -8.08 -6.94
CA ILE A 154 -2.58 -6.96 -6.80
C ILE A 154 -2.06 -5.96 -5.75
N VAL A 155 -1.85 -6.40 -4.51
CA VAL A 155 -1.41 -5.49 -3.44
C VAL A 155 0.01 -4.92 -3.68
N ALA A 156 0.86 -5.63 -4.43
CA ALA A 156 2.16 -5.11 -4.84
C ALA A 156 2.06 -4.02 -5.91
N LEU A 157 1.15 -4.17 -6.88
CA LEU A 157 0.85 -3.14 -7.88
C LEU A 157 0.24 -1.90 -7.23
N ASP A 158 -0.67 -2.07 -6.28
CA ASP A 158 -1.30 -0.97 -5.55
C ASP A 158 -0.29 -0.18 -4.74
N LEU A 159 0.63 -0.85 -4.03
CA LEU A 159 1.72 -0.17 -3.33
C LEU A 159 2.69 0.56 -4.28
N LEU A 160 3.00 -0.03 -5.45
CA LEU A 160 3.76 0.68 -6.46
C LEU A 160 3.02 1.94 -6.96
N SER A 161 1.68 1.88 -7.03
CA SER A 161 0.82 3.03 -7.37
C SER A 161 0.94 4.12 -6.30
N GLY A 162 0.80 3.75 -5.02
CA GLY A 162 0.97 4.67 -3.89
C GLY A 162 2.37 5.28 -3.81
N LEU A 163 3.42 4.52 -4.14
CA LEU A 163 4.77 5.06 -4.28
C LEU A 163 4.87 6.07 -5.44
N ALA A 164 4.30 5.77 -6.60
CA ALA A 164 4.34 6.66 -7.75
C ALA A 164 3.56 7.96 -7.49
N GLU A 165 2.40 7.87 -6.83
CA GLU A 165 1.60 9.01 -6.41
C GLU A 165 2.32 9.86 -5.35
N GLY A 166 2.81 9.24 -4.28
CA GLY A 166 3.45 9.95 -3.16
C GLY A 166 4.80 10.57 -3.52
N LEU A 167 5.66 9.84 -4.25
CA LEU A 167 7.00 10.32 -4.60
C LEU A 167 7.00 11.25 -5.81
N GLY A 168 5.98 11.15 -6.68
CA GLY A 168 5.92 11.84 -7.96
C GLY A 168 7.19 11.59 -8.77
N SER A 169 7.77 12.64 -9.35
CA SER A 169 9.00 12.55 -10.17
C SER A 169 10.21 11.91 -9.46
N ASN A 170 10.23 11.79 -8.13
CA ASN A 170 11.33 11.13 -7.43
C ASN A 170 11.38 9.61 -7.65
N ILE A 171 10.29 9.00 -8.13
CA ILE A 171 10.27 7.56 -8.47
C ILE A 171 11.02 7.24 -9.77
N ASP A 172 11.32 8.25 -10.59
CA ASP A 172 11.88 8.13 -11.94
C ASP A 172 13.08 7.17 -12.00
N SER A 173 14.08 7.40 -11.15
CA SER A 173 15.30 6.57 -11.11
C SER A 173 15.05 5.11 -10.72
N LEU A 174 13.98 4.82 -9.96
CA LEU A 174 13.59 3.44 -9.63
C LEU A 174 12.95 2.77 -10.84
N VAL A 175 12.08 3.50 -11.54
CA VAL A 175 11.43 3.01 -12.77
C VAL A 175 12.47 2.74 -13.86
N GLU A 176 13.40 3.69 -14.10
CA GLU A 176 14.45 3.56 -15.11
C GLU A 176 15.33 2.32 -14.91
N ARG A 177 15.65 1.99 -13.66
CA ARG A 177 16.53 0.86 -13.30
C ARG A 177 15.80 -0.48 -13.18
N SER A 178 14.51 -0.53 -13.54
CA SER A 178 13.65 -1.70 -13.34
C SER A 178 13.04 -2.23 -14.65
N ASN A 179 12.42 -3.40 -14.58
CA ASN A 179 11.59 -3.97 -15.64
C ASN A 179 10.09 -3.70 -15.43
N LEU A 180 9.72 -2.71 -14.60
CA LEU A 180 8.33 -2.46 -14.19
C LEU A 180 7.36 -2.31 -15.37
N LEU A 181 7.72 -1.52 -16.39
CA LEU A 181 6.83 -1.31 -17.55
C LEU A 181 6.58 -2.60 -18.33
N SER A 182 7.60 -3.45 -18.50
CA SER A 182 7.43 -4.77 -19.13
C SER A 182 6.57 -5.72 -18.30
N LEU A 183 6.64 -5.64 -16.97
CA LEU A 183 5.75 -6.40 -16.08
C LEU A 183 4.30 -5.88 -16.19
N LEU A 184 4.11 -4.56 -16.23
CA LEU A 184 2.81 -3.91 -16.41
C LEU A 184 2.14 -4.31 -17.72
N GLU A 185 2.88 -4.45 -18.82
CA GLU A 185 2.33 -4.95 -20.09
C GLU A 185 1.72 -6.36 -19.94
N ARG A 186 2.32 -7.21 -19.10
CA ARG A 186 1.81 -8.55 -18.81
C ARG A 186 0.60 -8.50 -17.88
N CYS A 187 0.67 -7.70 -16.80
CA CYS A 187 -0.43 -7.53 -15.85
C CYS A 187 -1.69 -6.96 -16.52
N ALA A 188 -1.53 -6.00 -17.43
CA ALA A 188 -2.65 -5.37 -18.14
C ALA A 188 -3.39 -6.33 -19.09
N GLN A 189 -2.78 -7.45 -19.44
CA GLN A 189 -3.40 -8.53 -20.24
C GLN A 189 -3.88 -9.70 -19.38
N ASP A 190 -3.76 -9.62 -18.06
CA ASP A 190 -4.14 -10.72 -17.17
C ASP A 190 -5.65 -11.02 -17.29
N PRO A 191 -6.08 -12.30 -17.28
CA PRO A 191 -7.49 -12.65 -17.32
C PRO A 191 -8.28 -12.13 -16.10
N MET A 192 -7.65 -11.95 -14.95
CA MET A 192 -8.28 -11.45 -13.72
C MET A 192 -8.47 -9.92 -13.80
N ALA A 193 -9.69 -9.48 -13.51
CA ALA A 193 -10.13 -8.09 -13.66
C ALA A 193 -9.36 -7.13 -12.74
N GLU A 194 -9.19 -7.54 -11.49
CA GLU A 194 -8.56 -6.83 -10.39
C GLU A 194 -7.05 -6.60 -10.65
N VAL A 195 -6.38 -7.56 -11.29
CA VAL A 195 -4.98 -7.41 -11.72
C VAL A 195 -4.86 -6.32 -12.78
N ARG A 196 -5.76 -6.34 -13.78
CA ARG A 196 -5.78 -5.31 -14.82
C ARG A 196 -6.10 -3.93 -14.22
N GLN A 197 -7.08 -3.85 -13.31
CA GLN A 197 -7.45 -2.61 -12.62
C GLN A 197 -6.23 -1.97 -11.92
N SER A 198 -5.53 -2.75 -11.09
CA SER A 198 -4.34 -2.30 -10.36
C SER A 198 -3.21 -1.89 -11.32
N SER A 199 -3.03 -2.63 -12.41
CA SER A 199 -2.04 -2.29 -13.44
C SER A 199 -2.34 -0.95 -14.16
N PHE A 200 -3.62 -0.66 -14.40
CA PHE A 200 -4.04 0.59 -15.05
C PHE A 200 -3.97 1.78 -14.09
N ALA A 201 -4.25 1.58 -12.80
CA ALA A 201 -4.04 2.59 -11.77
C ALA A 201 -2.56 3.01 -11.74
N LEU A 202 -1.65 2.02 -11.63
CA LEU A 202 -0.21 2.28 -11.63
C LEU A 202 0.27 2.93 -12.94
N LEU A 203 -0.24 2.50 -14.10
CA LEU A 203 0.06 3.15 -15.38
C LEU A 203 -0.33 4.65 -15.37
N GLY A 204 -1.48 4.98 -14.78
CA GLY A 204 -1.92 6.37 -14.61
C GLY A 204 -0.99 7.19 -13.71
N ASP A 205 -0.56 6.61 -12.58
CA ASP A 205 0.36 7.29 -11.65
C ASP A 205 1.76 7.46 -12.24
N LEU A 206 2.30 6.45 -12.93
CA LEU A 206 3.57 6.55 -13.66
C LEU A 206 3.49 7.56 -14.81
N THR A 207 2.32 7.71 -15.44
CA THR A 207 2.10 8.74 -16.46
C THR A 207 2.22 10.15 -15.87
N LYS A 208 1.69 10.37 -14.66
CA LYS A 208 1.86 11.65 -13.94
C LYS A 208 3.31 11.85 -13.49
N ALA A 209 3.95 10.81 -12.96
CA ALA A 209 5.26 10.91 -12.31
C ALA A 209 6.45 10.96 -13.28
N CYS A 210 6.46 10.10 -14.32
CA CYS A 210 7.61 9.90 -15.20
C CYS A 210 7.19 9.47 -16.62
N PHE A 211 6.33 10.27 -17.28
CA PHE A 211 5.73 9.97 -18.58
C PHE A 211 6.72 9.54 -19.68
N HIS A 212 7.96 10.04 -19.67
CA HIS A 212 8.95 9.72 -20.71
C HIS A 212 9.34 8.23 -20.75
N HIS A 213 9.20 7.50 -19.64
CA HIS A 213 9.31 6.04 -19.63
C HIS A 213 8.07 5.39 -20.24
N VAL A 214 6.87 5.80 -19.78
CA VAL A 214 5.56 5.29 -20.27
C VAL A 214 5.39 5.53 -21.77
N ARG A 215 5.85 6.68 -22.28
CA ARG A 215 5.74 7.09 -23.69
C ARG A 215 6.28 6.02 -24.65
N LYS A 216 7.32 5.29 -24.25
CA LYS A 216 7.95 4.23 -25.06
C LYS A 216 7.03 3.01 -25.26
N HIS A 217 6.02 2.86 -24.41
CA HIS A 217 5.10 1.70 -24.37
C HIS A 217 3.65 2.06 -24.79
N LEU A 218 3.38 3.32 -25.19
CA LEU A 218 2.01 3.75 -25.52
C LEU A 218 1.36 2.96 -26.67
N ASN A 219 2.16 2.52 -27.65
CA ASN A 219 1.66 1.70 -28.76
C ASN A 219 1.08 0.36 -28.29
N PHE A 220 1.58 -0.14 -27.16
CA PHE A 220 1.05 -1.34 -26.52
C PHE A 220 -0.17 -1.00 -25.65
N PHE A 221 -0.08 0.01 -24.78
CA PHE A 221 -1.13 0.29 -23.80
C PHE A 221 -2.40 0.91 -24.39
N LEU A 222 -2.32 1.78 -25.40
CA LEU A 222 -3.51 2.47 -25.93
C LEU A 222 -4.57 1.52 -26.52
N PRO A 223 -4.21 0.54 -27.37
CA PRO A 223 -5.18 -0.45 -27.84
C PRO A 223 -5.79 -1.27 -26.70
N LEU A 224 -4.98 -1.65 -25.72
CA LEU A 224 -5.41 -2.46 -24.58
C LEU A 224 -6.37 -1.72 -23.65
N LEU A 225 -6.07 -0.44 -23.35
CA LEU A 225 -6.97 0.45 -22.61
C LEU A 225 -8.32 0.56 -23.33
N THR A 226 -8.31 0.74 -24.65
CA THR A 226 -9.53 0.84 -25.47
C THR A 226 -10.40 -0.43 -25.34
N GLN A 227 -9.78 -1.61 -25.31
CA GLN A 227 -10.50 -2.88 -25.13
C GLN A 227 -11.14 -3.00 -23.73
N ASN A 228 -10.52 -2.40 -22.72
CA ASN A 228 -10.99 -2.41 -21.33
C ASN A 228 -11.98 -1.26 -21.01
N LEU A 229 -12.37 -0.45 -21.99
CA LEU A 229 -13.45 0.54 -21.86
C LEU A 229 -14.86 -0.04 -22.08
N ASN A 230 -14.97 -1.36 -22.33
CA ASN A 230 -16.26 -2.00 -22.53
C ASN A 230 -16.93 -2.31 -21.17
N PRO A 231 -18.11 -1.74 -20.86
CA PRO A 231 -18.81 -1.97 -19.59
C PRO A 231 -19.29 -3.42 -19.39
N HIS A 232 -19.18 -4.29 -20.40
CA HIS A 232 -19.41 -5.73 -20.28
C HIS A 232 -18.14 -6.54 -19.98
N HIS A 233 -16.96 -5.89 -19.99
CA HIS A 233 -15.64 -6.46 -19.69
C HIS A 233 -14.92 -5.66 -18.59
N VAL A 234 -15.67 -5.01 -17.69
CA VAL A 234 -15.12 -4.11 -16.67
C VAL A 234 -14.11 -4.87 -15.81
N SER A 235 -12.89 -4.33 -15.82
CA SER A 235 -11.86 -4.56 -14.81
C SER A 235 -12.27 -3.99 -13.47
#